data_AF-A0A3C1KWL6-F1
#
_entry.id   AF-A0A3C1KWL6-F1
#
_cell.length_a   1.000
_cell.length_b   1.000
_cell.length_c   1.000
_cell.angle_alpha   90.00
_cell.angle_beta   90.00
_cell.angle_gamma   90.00
#
_symmetry.space_group_name_H-M   'P 1'
#
loop_
_entity.id
_entity.type
_entity.pdbx_description
1 polymer ?
#
loop_
_entity_poly.entity_id
_entity_poly.type
_entity_poly.pdbx_seq_one_letter_code
_entity_poly.pdbx_strand_id
1 'polypeptide(L)'
;MSTKPSRNVLGGPLDNCSLDPLTGWFRDGCCRTDDNDLGRHVVCTVMTAEFLEFSRSRGNDLITPVPQYNFVGLKPGDRWCLCASRWAEAYAA
;
A
#
# COMPACT_ATOMS: atom_id res chain seq x y z
N MET A 1 24.78 -10.49 3.73
CA MET A 1 24.00 -9.46 4.44
C MET A 1 22.77 -10.13 5.01
N SER A 2 22.67 -10.27 6.33
CA SER A 2 21.51 -10.90 6.96
C SER A 2 20.37 -9.90 6.97
N THR A 3 19.43 -10.01 6.03
CA THR A 3 18.20 -9.22 6.03
C THR A 3 17.37 -9.70 7.21
N LYS A 4 17.31 -8.88 8.28
CA LYS A 4 16.38 -9.18 9.37
C LYS A 4 14.98 -9.33 8.76
N PRO A 5 14.25 -10.43 9.06
CA PRO A 5 12.91 -10.62 8.54
C PRO A 5 12.02 -9.46 8.97
N SER A 6 11.23 -8.93 8.02
CA SER A 6 10.25 -7.88 8.31
C SER A 6 9.19 -8.41 9.27
N ARG A 7 8.72 -7.55 10.17
CA ARG A 7 7.75 -7.91 11.20
C ARG A 7 6.47 -7.10 11.05
N ASN A 8 5.35 -7.71 11.39
CA ASN A 8 4.08 -7.02 11.50
C ASN A 8 3.99 -6.22 12.83
N VAL A 9 2.94 -5.42 12.97
CA VAL A 9 2.71 -4.55 14.13
C VAL A 9 2.49 -5.32 15.45
N LEU A 10 2.21 -6.63 15.38
CA LEU A 10 2.05 -7.52 16.53
C LEU A 10 3.39 -8.18 16.93
N GLY A 11 4.50 -7.84 16.25
CA GLY A 11 5.84 -8.38 16.50
C GLY A 11 6.12 -9.71 15.82
N GLY A 12 5.15 -10.31 15.14
CA GLY A 12 5.29 -11.55 14.37
C GLY A 12 5.87 -11.33 12.96
N PRO A 13 6.04 -12.40 12.15
CA PRO A 13 6.43 -12.29 10.74
C PRO A 13 5.47 -11.41 9.94
N LEU A 14 5.99 -10.66 8.97
CA LEU A 14 5.15 -9.91 8.04
C LEU A 14 4.56 -10.84 6.98
N ASP A 15 3.24 -10.93 6.92
CA ASP A 15 2.52 -11.68 5.90
C ASP A 15 2.35 -10.87 4.61
N ASN A 16 2.07 -11.57 3.51
CA ASN A 16 1.69 -10.95 2.25
C ASN A 16 0.39 -10.14 2.42
N CYS A 17 0.36 -8.93 1.89
CA CYS A 17 -0.82 -8.09 1.81
C CYS A 17 -1.71 -8.48 0.62
N SER A 18 -1.13 -8.54 -0.58
CA SER A 18 -1.82 -8.93 -1.82
C SER A 18 -0.85 -9.45 -2.88
N LEU A 19 -1.26 -10.47 -3.63
CA LEU A 19 -0.53 -10.96 -4.81
C LEU A 19 -1.29 -10.69 -6.12
N ASP A 20 -2.57 -10.36 -6.02
CA ASP A 20 -3.42 -9.98 -7.15
C ASP A 20 -4.51 -9.00 -6.66
N PRO A 21 -4.36 -7.68 -6.90
CA PRO A 21 -3.25 -7.05 -7.60
C PRO A 21 -1.93 -7.12 -6.80
N LEU A 22 -0.80 -7.24 -7.50
CA LEU A 22 0.52 -7.28 -6.88
C LEU A 22 0.89 -5.93 -6.26
N THR A 23 1.04 -5.91 -4.94
CA THR A 23 1.30 -4.69 -4.16
C THR A 23 2.73 -4.63 -3.61
N GLY A 24 3.01 -3.63 -2.79
CA GLY A 24 4.26 -3.43 -2.07
C GLY A 24 5.22 -2.53 -2.85
N TRP A 25 6.08 -1.82 -2.11
CA TRP A 25 7.15 -0.99 -2.66
C TRP A 25 8.05 -1.78 -3.61
N PHE A 26 8.42 -3.00 -3.20
CA PHE A 26 9.26 -3.92 -3.99
C PHE A 26 8.47 -4.76 -5.01
N ARG A 27 7.14 -4.58 -5.10
CA ARG A 27 6.25 -5.44 -5.92
C ARG A 27 6.42 -6.93 -5.64
N ASP A 28 6.46 -7.30 -4.36
CA ASP A 28 6.54 -8.69 -3.89
C ASP A 28 5.32 -9.11 -3.06
N GLY A 29 4.31 -8.25 -2.99
CA GLY A 29 3.08 -8.46 -2.24
C GLY A 29 3.15 -8.14 -0.76
N CYS A 30 4.32 -7.77 -0.23
CA CYS A 30 4.51 -7.40 1.18
C CYS A 30 4.58 -5.88 1.37
N CYS A 31 4.04 -5.38 2.49
CA CYS A 31 4.18 -3.97 2.88
C CYS A 31 5.50 -3.72 3.64
N ARG A 32 6.60 -4.28 3.12
CA ARG A 32 7.95 -3.99 3.62
C ARG A 32 8.52 -2.79 2.87
N THR A 33 9.40 -2.08 3.56
CA THR A 33 9.96 -0.79 3.13
C THR A 33 11.49 -0.81 3.27
N ASP A 34 12.16 0.16 2.69
CA ASP A 34 13.58 0.49 2.93
C ASP A 34 13.75 2.01 3.03
N ASP A 35 14.98 2.50 3.12
CA ASP A 35 15.25 3.93 3.21
C ASP A 35 14.93 4.71 1.93
N ASN A 36 14.72 4.03 0.80
CA ASN A 36 14.37 4.67 -0.48
C ASN A 36 12.86 4.87 -0.65
N ASP A 37 12.05 4.11 0.08
CA ASP A 37 10.60 4.28 0.12
C ASP A 37 10.19 5.47 1.00
N LEU A 38 10.31 6.68 0.43
CA LEU A 38 9.95 7.93 1.10
C LEU A 38 8.46 8.00 1.47
N GLY A 39 7.61 7.30 0.73
CA GLY A 39 6.17 7.22 1.00
C GLY A 39 5.83 6.32 2.19
N ARG A 40 6.73 5.40 2.56
CA ARG A 40 6.54 4.39 3.60
C ARG A 40 5.26 3.59 3.35
N HIS A 41 5.27 2.77 2.31
CA HIS A 41 4.17 1.88 1.92
C HIS A 41 4.05 0.67 2.88
N VAL A 42 3.79 0.95 4.15
CA VAL A 42 3.86 -0.03 5.26
C VAL A 42 2.49 -0.42 5.83
N VAL A 43 1.41 0.19 5.36
CA VAL A 43 0.05 -0.09 5.85
C VAL A 43 -0.69 -0.95 4.83
N CYS A 44 -0.91 -2.23 5.14
CA CYS A 44 -1.81 -3.06 4.34
C CYS A 44 -3.26 -2.65 4.61
N THR A 45 -3.97 -2.27 3.55
CA THR A 45 -5.32 -1.71 3.64
C THR A 45 -6.25 -2.42 2.66
N VAL A 46 -7.52 -2.56 3.03
CA VAL A 46 -8.58 -2.96 2.11
C VAL A 46 -9.22 -1.69 1.55
N MET A 47 -9.23 -1.55 0.23
CA MET A 47 -9.78 -0.38 -0.44
C MET A 47 -11.29 -0.31 -0.29
N THR A 48 -11.83 0.87 0.01
CA THR A 48 -13.26 1.18 -0.09
C THR A 48 -13.48 2.22 -1.17
N ALA A 49 -14.71 2.33 -1.68
CA ALA A 49 -15.04 3.33 -2.69
C ALA A 49 -14.78 4.76 -2.16
N GLU A 50 -15.18 5.01 -0.91
CA GLU A 50 -15.04 6.29 -0.23
C GLU A 50 -13.57 6.66 -0.05
N PHE A 51 -12.72 5.71 0.35
CA PHE A 51 -11.28 5.95 0.48
C PHE A 51 -10.64 6.24 -0.88
N LEU A 52 -10.99 5.50 -1.93
CA LEU A 52 -10.44 5.70 -3.27
C LEU A 52 -10.79 7.10 -3.82
N GLU A 53 -12.04 7.53 -3.65
CA GLU A 53 -12.49 8.87 -4.03
C GLU A 53 -11.82 9.95 -3.18
N PHE A 54 -11.77 9.77 -1.85
CA PHE A 54 -11.07 10.68 -0.95
C PHE A 54 -9.61 10.84 -1.35
N SER A 55 -8.89 9.73 -1.49
CA SER A 55 -7.47 9.69 -1.84
C SER A 55 -7.22 10.41 -3.16
N ARG A 56 -8.06 10.18 -4.18
CA ARG A 56 -7.99 10.87 -5.46
C ARG A 56 -8.21 12.38 -5.31
N SER A 57 -9.17 12.81 -4.50
CA SER A 57 -9.42 14.23 -4.22
C SER A 57 -8.25 14.93 -3.51
N ARG A 58 -7.42 14.16 -2.79
CA ARG A 58 -6.16 14.60 -2.13
C ARG A 58 -4.92 14.44 -3.02
N GLY A 59 -5.10 14.22 -4.32
CA GLY A 59 -4.03 14.10 -5.30
C GLY A 59 -3.29 12.76 -5.28
N ASN A 60 -3.87 11.73 -4.66
CA ASN A 60 -3.36 10.37 -4.67
C ASN A 60 -4.34 9.46 -5.42
N ASP A 61 -4.31 9.52 -6.75
CA ASP A 61 -5.18 8.72 -7.62
C ASP A 61 -4.73 7.24 -7.62
N LEU A 62 -5.49 6.41 -6.92
CA LEU A 62 -5.30 4.96 -6.86
C LEU A 62 -6.29 4.20 -7.75
N ILE A 63 -7.11 4.91 -8.54
CA ILE A 63 -8.16 4.30 -9.37
C ILE A 63 -7.66 4.17 -10.81
N THR A 64 -7.01 5.21 -11.33
CA THR A 64 -6.58 5.26 -12.73
C THR A 64 -5.42 4.28 -12.98
N PRO A 65 -5.53 3.33 -13.92
CA PRO A 65 -4.43 2.42 -14.25
C PRO A 65 -3.23 3.19 -14.81
N VAL A 66 -2.02 2.78 -14.41
CA VAL A 66 -0.76 3.35 -14.88
C VAL A 66 0.17 2.22 -15.35
N PRO A 67 0.03 1.75 -16.61
CA PRO A 67 0.74 0.58 -17.13
C PRO A 67 2.26 0.68 -17.05
N GLN A 68 2.82 1.89 -17.21
CA GLN A 68 4.27 2.11 -17.12
C GLN A 68 4.86 1.79 -15.73
N TYR A 69 4.04 1.76 -14.68
CA TYR A 69 4.44 1.39 -13.32
C TYR A 69 3.86 0.05 -12.88
N ASN A 70 3.35 -0.75 -13.83
CA ASN A 70 2.65 -2.00 -13.58
C ASN A 70 1.54 -1.83 -12.52
N PHE A 71 0.83 -0.72 -12.58
CA PHE A 71 -0.26 -0.39 -11.67
C PHE A 71 -1.59 -0.53 -12.42
N VAL A 72 -2.42 -1.47 -11.99
CA VAL A 72 -3.66 -1.82 -12.69
C VAL A 72 -4.86 -0.93 -12.34
N GLY A 73 -4.70 -0.01 -11.38
CA GLY A 73 -5.81 0.71 -10.76
C GLY A 73 -6.55 -0.16 -9.76
N LEU A 74 -6.96 0.41 -8.63
CA LEU A 74 -7.60 -0.32 -7.54
C LEU A 74 -9.12 -0.14 -7.57
N LYS A 75 -9.81 -1.17 -7.10
CA LYS A 75 -11.25 -1.19 -6.87
C LYS A 75 -11.57 -1.50 -5.40
N PRO A 76 -12.80 -1.23 -4.94
CA PRO A 76 -13.23 -1.64 -3.60
C PRO A 76 -13.03 -3.14 -3.38
N GLY A 77 -12.49 -3.50 -2.21
CA GLY A 77 -12.14 -4.88 -1.85
C GLY A 77 -10.69 -5.27 -2.14
N ASP A 78 -9.98 -4.56 -3.02
CA ASP A 78 -8.57 -4.82 -3.27
C ASP A 78 -7.73 -4.54 -2.01
N ARG A 79 -6.65 -5.29 -1.84
CA ARG A 79 -5.67 -5.04 -0.79
C ARG A 79 -4.45 -4.33 -1.35
N TRP A 80 -4.01 -3.26 -0.69
CA TRP A 80 -2.88 -2.46 -1.13
C TRP A 80 -2.02 -1.97 0.02
N CYS A 81 -0.72 -1.83 -0.25
CA CYS A 81 0.25 -1.27 0.68
C CYS A 81 0.27 0.24 0.48
N LEU A 82 -0.36 0.95 1.40
CA LEU A 82 -0.55 2.39 1.34
C LEU A 82 0.55 3.12 2.10
N CYS A 83 0.94 4.30 1.60
CA CYS A 83 1.77 5.24 2.35
C CYS A 83 1.16 5.53 3.72
N ALA A 84 1.96 5.41 4.78
CA ALA A 84 1.48 5.65 6.14
C ALA A 84 0.86 7.06 6.30
N SER A 85 1.44 8.07 5.64
CA SER A 85 0.92 9.43 5.65
C SER A 85 -0.46 9.57 5.00
N ARG A 86 -0.71 8.84 3.90
CA ARG A 86 -2.01 8.84 3.20
C ARG A 86 -3.09 8.13 3.99
N TRP A 87 -2.71 7.06 4.70
CA TRP A 87 -3.62 6.41 5.63
C TRP A 87 -4.00 7.34 6.78
N ALA A 88 -3.01 8.00 7.40
CA ALA A 88 -3.24 8.93 8.49
C ALA A 88 -4.08 10.15 8.07
N GLU A 89 -3.86 10.66 6.85
CA GLU A 89 -4.67 11.73 6.25
C GLU A 89 -6.15 11.34 6.17
N ALA A 90 -6.45 10.11 5.74
CA ALA A 90 -7.83 9.61 5.67
C ALA A 90 -8.44 9.35 7.05
N TYR A 91 -7.65 8.89 8.02
CA TYR A 91 -8.12 8.65 9.38
C TYR A 91 -8.53 9.94 10.11
N ALA A 92 -7.87 11.06 9.80
CA ALA A 92 -8.11 12.35 10.43
C ALA A 92 -9.19 13.20 9.72
N ALA A 93 -9.74 12.73 8.60
CA ALA A 93 -10.76 13.41 7.81
C ALA A 93 -12.17 13.06 8.28
#